data_AF-A0AAD5R0N6-F1
#
_entry.id   AF-A0AAD5R0N6-F1
#
_cell.length_a   1.000
_cell.length_b   1.000
_cell.length_c   1.000
_cell.angle_alpha   90.00
_cell.angle_beta   90.00
_cell.angle_gamma   90.00
#
_symmetry.space_group_name_H-M   'P 1'
#
loop_
_entity.id
_entity.type
_entity.pdbx_description
1 polymer ?
#
loop_
_entity_poly.entity_id
_entity_poly.type
_entity_poly.pdbx_seq_one_letter_code
_entity_poly.pdbx_strand_id
1 'polypeptide(L)'
;MAMIRIFTEVVSVVSSQMLPRGVQYSTSVPNFEKPHTKPIADFEKGAFPAVEAKLRCQLAALYRLVDLFHWSQGVFNHMTVRIPGDKEEILINPFGLLYHEQTASTLVKVDLDGNVLHPGSTNLGINQAGYTLHSAIHGGRSDLLCVIHLHTPAVAAISATKCGLLPLCQESMIIGPVAHHDYQGILVDLEERESLVKDMGSHNVMILRNHGFIVGGRTIEEAFHLTYHLILACETQIRAMRCSSIDELILPTEAAIRRTFETATRGGGGVNRVNGVVDNKWRVGELEWQAWMRILDDMGLQTGWEHRPIENDRVHT
;
A
#
# COMPACT_ATOMS: atom_id res chain seq x y z
N MET A 1 36.64 -10.68 46.35
CA MET A 1 36.51 -9.20 46.33
C MET A 1 36.38 -8.81 44.88
N ALA A 2 35.13 -8.77 44.40
CA ALA A 2 34.32 -7.55 44.42
C ALA A 2 34.95 -6.55 43.44
N MET A 3 34.39 -6.46 42.24
CA MET A 3 33.39 -5.42 41.90
C MET A 3 34.14 -4.13 41.54
N ILE A 4 33.70 -3.49 40.45
CA ILE A 4 34.14 -2.17 39.98
C ILE A 4 35.34 -2.21 39.02
N ARG A 5 35.01 -2.37 37.74
CA ARG A 5 35.49 -1.59 36.59
C ARG A 5 34.84 -2.24 35.36
N ILE A 6 33.51 -2.16 35.19
CA ILE A 6 32.76 -0.90 34.99
C ILE A 6 33.65 0.06 34.22
N PHE A 7 33.85 -0.18 32.92
CA PHE A 7 34.22 0.83 31.90
C PHE A 7 34.36 0.21 30.51
N THR A 8 34.19 -1.11 30.36
CA THR A 8 34.20 -1.81 29.05
C THR A 8 32.83 -1.96 28.39
N GLU A 9 31.71 -1.76 29.10
CA GLU A 9 30.36 -1.95 28.53
C GLU A 9 29.53 -0.65 28.37
N VAL A 10 29.99 0.49 28.87
CA VAL A 10 29.18 1.73 28.89
C VAL A 10 29.55 2.73 27.78
N VAL A 11 30.64 2.55 27.03
CA VAL A 11 30.94 3.39 25.84
C VAL A 11 30.30 2.84 24.54
N SER A 12 29.76 1.62 24.58
CA SER A 12 28.76 1.12 23.63
C SER A 12 27.46 1.96 23.64
N VAL A 13 27.28 2.77 24.69
CA VAL A 13 26.01 3.42 25.03
C VAL A 13 25.97 4.90 24.61
N VAL A 14 26.91 5.49 23.85
CA VAL A 14 26.80 6.94 23.51
C VAL A 14 27.13 7.43 22.07
N SER A 15 27.79 6.69 21.16
CA SER A 15 28.28 7.31 19.88
C SER A 15 28.22 6.51 18.57
N SER A 16 27.74 5.26 18.53
CA SER A 16 27.09 4.73 17.30
C SER A 16 25.68 5.32 17.09
N GLN A 17 25.32 6.28 17.96
CA GLN A 17 24.02 6.78 18.33
C GLN A 17 23.44 7.91 17.48
N MET A 18 23.76 8.04 16.19
CA MET A 18 22.92 8.90 15.34
C MET A 18 22.75 8.49 13.88
N LEU A 19 23.26 7.33 13.46
CA LEU A 19 22.79 6.46 12.36
C LEU A 19 23.97 5.59 11.87
N PRO A 20 23.87 4.24 11.92
CA PRO A 20 24.92 3.34 11.43
C PRO A 20 24.95 3.29 9.90
N ARG A 21 26.05 2.83 9.30
CA ARG A 21 26.30 2.73 7.83
C ARG A 21 25.26 1.91 7.01
N GLY A 22 24.17 1.43 7.62
CA GLY A 22 23.06 0.69 7.01
C GLY A 22 21.87 1.53 6.55
N VAL A 23 21.90 2.87 6.66
CA VAL A 23 20.87 3.79 6.08
C VAL A 23 20.84 3.76 4.53
N GLN A 24 21.64 2.91 3.88
CA GLN A 24 22.08 3.09 2.50
C GLN A 24 21.30 2.30 1.43
N TYR A 25 20.33 1.43 1.76
CA TYR A 25 19.58 0.70 0.73
C TYR A 25 18.08 0.60 1.02
N SER A 26 17.38 1.69 0.73
CA SER A 26 15.92 1.90 0.74
C SER A 26 15.29 2.23 2.10
N THR A 27 14.24 3.02 2.01
CA THR A 27 13.63 3.88 3.01
C THR A 27 13.01 3.13 4.19
N SER A 28 13.05 3.79 5.36
CA SER A 28 12.61 3.38 6.71
C SER A 28 13.62 2.53 7.50
N VAL A 29 14.14 3.09 8.59
CA VAL A 29 14.80 2.29 9.63
C VAL A 29 14.01 2.43 10.93
N PRO A 30 13.14 1.46 11.25
CA PRO A 30 12.76 1.17 12.62
C PRO A 30 13.60 0.03 13.21
N ASN A 31 13.72 0.07 14.54
CA ASN A 31 14.63 -0.73 15.36
C ASN A 31 14.42 -2.26 15.23
N PHE A 32 15.41 -2.99 14.69
CA PHE A 32 15.38 -4.44 14.48
C PHE A 32 15.34 -5.29 15.76
N GLU A 33 15.66 -4.71 16.93
CA GLU A 33 15.80 -5.49 18.16
C GLU A 33 14.47 -5.70 18.91
N LYS A 34 13.40 -4.96 18.57
CA LYS A 34 12.05 -5.14 19.12
C LYS A 34 10.99 -4.79 18.08
N PRO A 35 10.47 -5.75 17.30
CA PRO A 35 9.33 -5.49 16.44
C PRO A 35 8.17 -4.97 17.30
N HIS A 36 7.48 -3.91 16.85
CA HIS A 36 6.28 -3.42 17.51
C HIS A 36 5.19 -4.50 17.44
N THR A 37 5.05 -5.30 18.48
CA THR A 37 4.08 -6.41 18.60
C THR A 37 2.66 -5.96 18.94
N LYS A 38 2.34 -4.68 18.73
CA LYS A 38 0.98 -4.17 18.95
C LYS A 38 0.02 -4.88 17.99
N PRO A 39 -1.06 -5.51 18.51
CA PRO A 39 -2.13 -6.04 17.68
C PRO A 39 -2.62 -4.99 16.68
N ILE A 40 -2.88 -5.41 15.44
CA ILE A 40 -3.53 -4.59 14.43
C ILE A 40 -4.99 -4.40 14.83
N ALA A 41 -5.68 -5.48 15.22
CA ALA A 41 -7.03 -5.40 15.78
C ALA A 41 -6.98 -5.14 17.29
N ASP A 42 -6.76 -3.89 17.69
CA ASP A 42 -6.52 -3.46 19.08
C ASP A 42 -7.71 -2.77 19.76
N PHE A 43 -8.94 -3.01 19.27
CA PHE A 43 -10.16 -2.48 19.87
C PHE A 43 -11.07 -3.58 20.42
N GLU A 44 -11.95 -3.21 21.34
CA GLU A 44 -12.97 -4.12 21.88
C GLU A 44 -14.07 -4.45 20.85
N LYS A 45 -14.63 -5.66 20.92
CA LYS A 45 -15.72 -6.08 20.02
C LYS A 45 -16.91 -5.12 20.15
N GLY A 46 -17.32 -4.54 19.03
CA GLY A 46 -18.44 -3.59 18.97
C GLY A 46 -18.05 -2.12 19.14
N ALA A 47 -16.76 -1.80 19.27
CA ALA A 47 -16.28 -0.41 19.32
C ALA A 47 -16.63 0.40 18.06
N PHE A 48 -16.73 -0.27 16.90
CA PHE A 48 -17.13 0.33 15.63
C PHE A 48 -18.20 -0.54 14.93
N PRO A 49 -19.03 0.05 14.03
CA PRO A 49 -19.90 -0.73 13.15
C PRO A 49 -19.10 -1.80 12.39
N ALA A 50 -19.70 -2.97 12.16
CA ALA A 50 -18.97 -4.15 11.64
C ALA A 50 -18.17 -3.89 10.34
N VAL A 51 -18.74 -3.12 9.40
CA VAL A 51 -18.07 -2.75 8.15
C VAL A 51 -16.87 -1.83 8.42
N GLU A 52 -17.04 -0.80 9.25
CA GLU A 52 -15.96 0.10 9.63
C GLU A 52 -14.85 -0.64 10.40
N ALA A 53 -15.22 -1.49 11.36
CA ALA A 53 -14.28 -2.29 12.14
C ALA A 53 -13.38 -3.14 11.23
N LYS A 54 -13.98 -3.82 10.24
CA LYS A 54 -13.23 -4.62 9.25
C LYS A 54 -12.29 -3.76 8.41
N LEU A 55 -12.76 -2.62 7.90
CA LEU A 55 -11.94 -1.71 7.09
C LEU A 55 -10.79 -1.09 7.89
N ARG A 56 -11.00 -0.79 9.18
CA ARG A 56 -9.93 -0.33 10.07
C ARG A 56 -8.84 -1.38 10.22
N CYS A 57 -9.19 -2.64 10.46
CA CYS A 57 -8.21 -3.73 10.55
C CYS A 57 -7.46 -3.92 9.22
N GLN A 58 -8.17 -3.93 8.09
CA GLN A 58 -7.56 -4.09 6.77
C GLN A 58 -6.62 -2.93 6.41
N LEU A 59 -7.04 -1.68 6.65
CA LEU A 59 -6.21 -0.52 6.35
C LEU A 59 -4.98 -0.48 7.27
N ALA A 60 -5.13 -0.77 8.56
CA ALA A 60 -3.99 -0.87 9.46
C ALA A 60 -3.03 -2.00 9.05
N ALA A 61 -3.54 -3.16 8.61
CA ALA A 61 -2.71 -4.22 8.05
C ALA A 61 -1.98 -3.77 6.77
N LEU A 62 -2.63 -2.99 5.91
CA LEU A 62 -1.98 -2.41 4.73
C LEU A 62 -0.80 -1.50 5.12
N TYR A 63 -0.94 -0.65 6.13
CA TYR A 63 0.19 0.13 6.67
C TYR A 63 1.33 -0.77 7.15
N ARG A 64 1.02 -1.86 7.88
CA ARG A 64 2.04 -2.82 8.33
C ARG A 64 2.72 -3.55 7.17
N LEU A 65 2.00 -3.87 6.10
CA LEU A 65 2.60 -4.45 4.89
C LEU A 65 3.54 -3.46 4.18
N VAL A 66 3.13 -2.21 4.02
CA VAL A 66 3.98 -1.19 3.38
C VAL A 66 5.27 -0.96 4.18
N ASP A 67 5.21 -1.05 5.51
CA ASP A 67 6.40 -1.05 6.37
C ASP A 67 7.26 -2.31 6.18
N LEU A 68 6.63 -3.49 6.18
CA LEU A 68 7.29 -4.80 5.97
C LEU A 68 8.02 -4.88 4.62
N PHE A 69 7.49 -4.27 3.56
CA PHE A 69 8.13 -4.20 2.25
C PHE A 69 9.13 -3.05 2.12
N HIS A 70 9.37 -2.27 3.18
CA HIS A 70 10.28 -1.12 3.18
C HIS A 70 9.90 -0.02 2.17
N TRP A 71 8.59 0.17 1.97
CA TRP A 71 8.04 1.18 1.08
C TRP A 71 7.62 2.47 1.81
N SER A 72 7.66 2.47 3.15
CA SER A 72 7.32 3.64 3.96
C SER A 72 8.42 4.70 3.88
N GLN A 73 8.04 5.99 3.93
CA GLN A 73 8.96 7.12 3.90
C GLN A 73 8.74 8.01 5.13
N GLY A 74 9.27 7.58 6.27
CA GLY A 74 9.06 8.27 7.54
C GLY A 74 7.58 8.33 7.91
N VAL A 75 7.11 9.51 8.30
CA VAL A 75 5.69 9.77 8.65
C VAL A 75 4.89 10.33 7.47
N PHE A 76 5.50 10.38 6.29
CA PHE A 76 4.90 10.88 5.06
C PHE A 76 4.31 9.71 4.25
N ASN A 77 3.45 10.05 3.28
CA ASN A 77 2.55 9.16 2.54
C ASN A 77 1.24 8.84 3.27
N HIS A 78 0.22 8.48 2.50
CA HIS A 78 -1.12 8.23 3.01
C HIS A 78 -1.80 7.12 2.22
N MET A 79 -2.61 6.36 2.91
CA MET A 79 -3.48 5.34 2.34
C MET A 79 -4.86 5.51 2.94
N THR A 80 -5.87 5.48 2.11
CA THR A 80 -7.23 5.79 2.54
C THR A 80 -8.18 4.71 2.10
N VAL A 81 -9.22 4.47 2.90
CA VAL A 81 -10.35 3.67 2.48
C VAL A 81 -11.66 4.36 2.81
N ARG A 82 -12.53 4.47 1.81
CA ARG A 82 -13.91 4.92 1.94
C ARG A 82 -14.74 3.85 2.63
N ILE A 83 -15.53 4.25 3.62
CA ILE A 83 -16.52 3.38 4.26
C ILE A 83 -17.78 3.38 3.36
N PRO A 84 -18.22 2.22 2.84
CA PRO A 84 -19.43 2.16 2.03
C PRO A 84 -20.66 2.60 2.82
N GLY A 85 -21.47 3.49 2.25
CA GLY A 85 -22.71 4.00 2.84
C GLY A 85 -23.17 5.29 2.17
N ASP A 86 -24.22 5.91 2.72
CA ASP A 86 -24.80 7.15 2.19
C ASP A 86 -23.96 8.40 2.52
N LYS A 87 -22.98 8.26 3.43
CA LYS A 87 -22.09 9.33 3.86
C LYS A 87 -20.71 9.15 3.25
N GLU A 88 -20.10 10.26 2.89
CA GLU A 88 -18.72 10.33 2.43
C GLU A 88 -17.75 10.23 3.62
N GLU A 89 -17.63 9.04 4.22
CA GLU A 89 -16.73 8.79 5.35
C GLU A 89 -15.48 8.04 4.89
N ILE A 90 -14.29 8.54 5.25
CA ILE A 90 -12.99 8.00 4.81
C ILE A 90 -12.09 7.76 6.03
N LEU A 91 -11.40 6.62 6.05
CA LEU A 91 -10.37 6.28 7.04
C LEU A 91 -8.98 6.62 6.50
N ILE A 92 -8.11 7.15 7.37
CA ILE A 92 -6.71 7.51 7.07
C ILE A 92 -5.85 7.37 8.34
N ASN A 93 -4.52 7.23 8.20
CA ASN A 93 -3.62 7.28 9.36
C ASN A 93 -3.62 8.66 10.06
N PRO A 94 -3.44 8.68 11.40
CA PRO A 94 -3.04 9.89 12.10
C PRO A 94 -1.65 10.32 11.65
N PHE A 95 -1.45 11.63 11.48
CA PHE A 95 -0.18 12.20 11.06
C PHE A 95 0.80 12.28 12.24
N GLY A 96 1.95 11.62 12.09
CA GLY A 96 3.01 11.57 13.10
C GLY A 96 3.38 10.16 13.58
N LEU A 97 2.56 9.15 13.28
CA LEU A 97 2.89 7.75 13.54
C LEU A 97 3.60 7.12 12.34
N LEU A 98 4.65 6.34 12.60
CA LEU A 98 5.28 5.47 11.60
C LEU A 98 4.35 4.30 11.25
N TYR A 99 4.59 3.68 10.09
CA TYR A 99 3.66 2.67 9.56
C TYR A 99 3.60 1.39 10.41
N HIS A 100 4.71 0.99 11.05
CA HIS A 100 4.71 -0.09 12.05
C HIS A 100 3.99 0.25 13.37
N GLU A 101 3.61 1.49 13.61
CA GLU A 101 2.86 1.89 14.81
C GLU A 101 1.35 1.87 14.58
N GLN A 102 0.90 1.78 13.32
CA GLN A 102 -0.50 1.84 12.94
C GLN A 102 -1.27 0.64 13.48
N THR A 103 -2.44 0.89 14.05
CA THR A 103 -3.41 -0.11 14.47
C THR A 103 -4.81 0.31 14.00
N ALA A 104 -5.78 -0.58 14.13
CA ALA A 104 -7.14 -0.29 13.69
C ALA A 104 -7.80 0.82 14.54
N SER A 105 -7.46 0.90 15.83
CA SER A 105 -7.92 1.97 16.72
C SER A 105 -7.27 3.33 16.42
N THR A 106 -6.02 3.37 15.93
CA THR A 106 -5.32 4.64 15.69
C THR A 106 -5.87 5.41 14.49
N LEU A 107 -6.49 4.71 13.53
CA LEU A 107 -7.01 5.33 12.30
C LEU A 107 -8.05 6.43 12.59
N VAL A 108 -7.92 7.53 11.87
CA VAL A 108 -8.82 8.69 11.94
C VAL A 108 -9.91 8.52 10.89
N LYS A 109 -11.15 8.85 11.25
CA LYS A 109 -12.28 8.95 10.31
C LYS A 109 -12.53 10.41 9.99
N VAL A 110 -12.58 10.74 8.71
CA VAL A 110 -12.82 12.09 8.19
C VAL A 110 -13.94 12.11 7.17
N ASP A 111 -14.51 13.28 6.91
CA ASP A 111 -15.35 13.52 5.73
C ASP A 111 -14.48 13.82 4.49
N LEU A 112 -15.12 14.02 3.32
CA LEU A 112 -14.44 14.31 2.07
C LEU A 112 -13.60 15.62 2.10
N ASP A 113 -13.98 16.57 2.94
CA ASP A 113 -13.26 17.84 3.13
C ASP A 113 -12.08 17.70 4.12
N GLY A 114 -11.96 16.55 4.76
CA GLY A 114 -10.90 16.23 5.74
C GLY A 114 -11.23 16.66 7.16
N ASN A 115 -12.48 17.04 7.46
CA ASN A 115 -12.90 17.31 8.83
C ASN A 115 -12.95 16.00 9.61
N VAL A 116 -12.39 16.00 10.82
CA VAL A 116 -12.37 14.82 11.67
C VAL A 116 -13.77 14.51 12.22
N LEU A 117 -14.31 13.36 11.84
CA LEU A 117 -15.55 12.80 12.36
C LEU A 117 -15.30 11.90 13.57
N HIS A 118 -14.17 11.20 13.60
CA HIS A 118 -13.72 10.41 14.74
C HIS A 118 -12.17 10.40 14.81
N PRO A 119 -11.56 10.80 15.94
CA PRO A 119 -10.10 10.98 16.04
C PRO A 119 -9.30 9.66 16.16
N GLY A 120 -9.98 8.53 16.33
CA GLY A 120 -9.33 7.26 16.65
C GLY A 120 -8.89 7.25 18.13
N SER A 121 -7.84 6.50 18.45
CA SER A 121 -7.29 6.38 19.81
C SER A 121 -6.16 7.37 20.12
N THR A 122 -5.81 8.25 19.19
CA THR A 122 -4.72 9.23 19.34
C THR A 122 -5.24 10.66 19.43
N ASN A 123 -4.41 11.58 19.93
CA ASN A 123 -4.68 13.03 19.90
C ASN A 123 -4.14 13.69 18.61
N LEU A 124 -3.73 12.89 17.62
CA LEU A 124 -3.15 13.38 16.37
C LEU A 124 -4.26 13.62 15.33
N GLY A 125 -4.10 14.66 14.53
CA GLY A 125 -4.95 14.92 13.37
C GLY A 125 -4.45 14.20 12.11
N ILE A 126 -4.94 14.63 10.95
CA ILE A 126 -4.48 14.16 9.65
C ILE A 126 -3.52 15.17 9.01
N ASN A 127 -2.75 14.73 8.02
CA ASN A 127 -2.00 15.65 7.17
C ASN A 127 -2.95 16.21 6.11
N GLN A 128 -3.50 17.41 6.36
CA GLN A 128 -4.51 18.02 5.49
C GLN A 128 -4.01 18.20 4.05
N ALA A 129 -2.76 18.64 3.88
CA ALA A 129 -2.17 18.83 2.54
C ALA A 129 -2.07 17.48 1.81
N GLY A 130 -1.58 16.45 2.49
CA GLY A 130 -1.50 15.10 1.94
C GLY A 130 -2.87 14.47 1.62
N TYR A 131 -3.92 14.84 2.36
CA TYR A 131 -5.27 14.35 2.16
C TYR A 131 -5.97 14.95 0.93
N THR A 132 -5.56 16.15 0.47
CA THR A 132 -6.11 16.82 -0.72
C THR A 132 -6.17 15.90 -1.94
N LEU A 133 -5.10 15.14 -2.20
CA LEU A 133 -5.03 14.17 -3.30
C LEU A 133 -6.07 13.06 -3.14
N HIS A 134 -6.18 12.50 -1.94
CA HIS A 134 -7.13 11.42 -1.66
C HIS A 134 -8.58 11.91 -1.76
N SER A 135 -8.86 13.11 -1.25
CA SER A 135 -10.16 13.77 -1.38
C SER A 135 -10.54 13.96 -2.85
N ALA A 136 -9.62 14.45 -3.69
CA ALA A 136 -9.86 14.62 -5.12
C ALA A 136 -10.23 13.29 -5.80
N ILE A 137 -9.44 12.24 -5.59
CA ILE A 137 -9.69 10.93 -6.20
C ILE A 137 -10.99 10.32 -5.67
N HIS A 138 -11.23 10.33 -4.35
CA HIS A 138 -12.48 9.81 -3.79
C HIS A 138 -13.71 10.56 -4.30
N GLY A 139 -13.63 11.88 -4.43
CA GLY A 139 -14.72 12.70 -4.96
C GLY A 139 -14.98 12.51 -6.46
N GLY A 140 -13.93 12.26 -7.24
CA GLY A 140 -14.02 12.05 -8.69
C GLY A 140 -14.28 10.60 -9.12
N ARG A 141 -13.94 9.62 -8.27
CA ARG A 141 -13.96 8.18 -8.58
C ARG A 141 -14.60 7.39 -7.45
N SER A 142 -15.93 7.45 -7.37
CA SER A 142 -16.73 6.74 -6.35
C SER A 142 -16.60 5.21 -6.42
N ASP A 143 -16.09 4.66 -7.53
CA ASP A 143 -15.79 3.23 -7.69
C ASP A 143 -14.52 2.78 -6.95
N LEU A 144 -13.63 3.71 -6.59
CA LEU A 144 -12.39 3.43 -5.89
C LEU A 144 -12.58 3.54 -4.38
N LEU A 145 -12.77 2.40 -3.72
CA LEU A 145 -12.89 2.37 -2.26
C LEU A 145 -11.56 2.62 -1.56
N CYS A 146 -10.44 2.15 -2.11
CA CYS A 146 -9.12 2.33 -1.53
C CYS A 146 -8.22 3.14 -2.48
N VAL A 147 -7.49 4.11 -1.93
CA VAL A 147 -6.50 4.91 -2.65
C VAL A 147 -5.19 4.88 -1.86
N ILE A 148 -4.11 4.48 -2.54
CA ILE A 148 -2.75 4.37 -2.03
C ILE A 148 -1.87 5.38 -2.75
N HIS A 149 -1.15 6.22 -2.00
CA HIS A 149 -0.14 7.12 -2.53
C HIS A 149 1.17 6.92 -1.77
N LEU A 150 2.22 6.48 -2.47
CA LEU A 150 3.57 6.27 -1.92
C LEU A 150 4.64 6.89 -2.82
N HIS A 151 5.84 7.09 -2.25
CA HIS A 151 7.00 7.73 -2.88
C HIS A 151 8.19 6.76 -3.05
N THR A 152 7.93 5.49 -3.38
CA THR A 152 9.03 4.51 -3.45
C THR A 152 10.09 4.94 -4.48
N PRO A 153 11.40 4.81 -4.18
CA PRO A 153 12.46 5.30 -5.07
C PRO A 153 12.40 4.73 -6.48
N ALA A 154 11.98 3.47 -6.62
CA ALA A 154 11.84 2.83 -7.92
C ALA A 154 10.77 3.50 -8.79
N VAL A 155 9.60 3.81 -8.22
CA VAL A 155 8.53 4.46 -8.97
C VAL A 155 8.87 5.94 -9.23
N ALA A 156 9.48 6.62 -8.27
CA ALA A 156 9.99 7.99 -8.47
C ALA A 156 11.04 8.08 -9.58
N ALA A 157 11.93 7.09 -9.69
CA ALA A 157 12.91 7.03 -10.77
C ALA A 157 12.24 6.87 -12.14
N ILE A 158 11.28 5.94 -12.27
CA ILE A 158 10.53 5.74 -13.52
C ILE A 158 9.66 6.96 -13.86
N SER A 159 9.04 7.60 -12.87
CA SER A 159 8.18 8.77 -13.09
C SER A 159 8.93 9.96 -13.69
N ALA A 160 10.24 10.06 -13.43
CA ALA A 160 11.13 11.07 -13.99
C ALA A 160 11.65 10.75 -15.41
N THR A 161 11.35 9.58 -15.97
CA THR A 161 11.78 9.20 -17.33
C THR A 161 10.76 9.61 -18.39
N LYS A 162 11.21 10.01 -19.59
CA LYS A 162 10.29 10.35 -20.71
C LYS A 162 9.39 9.18 -21.10
N CYS A 163 9.91 7.96 -21.09
CA CYS A 163 9.17 6.76 -21.48
C CYS A 163 8.11 6.32 -20.47
N GLY A 164 8.17 6.79 -19.22
CA GLY A 164 7.28 6.31 -18.15
C GLY A 164 7.46 4.80 -17.94
N LEU A 165 6.38 4.12 -17.51
CA LEU A 165 6.38 2.67 -17.35
C LEU A 165 6.06 1.99 -18.68
N LEU A 166 6.92 1.07 -19.09
CA LEU A 166 6.79 0.26 -20.30
C LEU A 166 6.15 -1.11 -19.97
N PRO A 167 5.42 -1.72 -20.91
CA PRO A 167 4.86 -3.07 -20.76
C PRO A 167 5.95 -4.15 -20.92
N LEU A 168 7.00 -4.08 -20.10
CA LEU A 168 8.24 -4.84 -20.28
C LEU A 168 8.25 -6.20 -19.57
N CYS A 169 7.41 -6.36 -18.54
CA CYS A 169 7.29 -7.57 -17.75
C CYS A 169 5.82 -7.89 -17.45
N GLN A 170 5.54 -9.10 -16.95
CA GLN A 170 4.15 -9.52 -16.70
C GLN A 170 3.46 -8.60 -15.68
N GLU A 171 4.19 -8.13 -14.66
CA GLU A 171 3.69 -7.22 -13.62
C GLU A 171 3.19 -5.90 -14.21
N SER A 172 3.94 -5.32 -15.16
CA SER A 172 3.52 -4.10 -15.87
C SER A 172 2.25 -4.29 -16.70
N MET A 173 1.97 -5.51 -17.15
CA MET A 173 0.75 -5.84 -17.91
C MET A 173 -0.42 -6.18 -16.98
N ILE A 174 -0.16 -6.74 -15.80
CA ILE A 174 -1.16 -7.04 -14.77
C ILE A 174 -1.83 -5.75 -14.30
N ILE A 175 -1.04 -4.69 -14.05
CA ILE A 175 -1.60 -3.42 -13.58
C ILE A 175 -2.42 -2.68 -14.64
N GLY A 176 -2.25 -3.04 -15.91
CA GLY A 176 -2.98 -2.46 -17.03
C GLY A 176 -2.47 -1.08 -17.45
N PRO A 177 -3.30 -0.30 -18.17
CA PRO A 177 -2.91 1.01 -18.66
C PRO A 177 -2.69 1.99 -17.49
N VAL A 178 -1.64 2.81 -17.60
CA VAL A 178 -1.18 3.72 -16.55
C VAL A 178 -1.41 5.16 -16.99
N ALA A 179 -2.13 5.92 -16.17
CA ALA A 179 -2.28 7.36 -16.33
C ALA A 179 -1.00 8.10 -15.93
N HIS A 180 -0.85 9.33 -16.40
CA HIS A 180 0.25 10.21 -16.02
C HIS A 180 -0.29 11.59 -15.66
N HIS A 181 0.26 12.17 -14.60
CA HIS A 181 -0.01 13.54 -14.19
C HIS A 181 1.32 14.29 -14.03
N ASP A 182 1.42 15.47 -14.65
CA ASP A 182 2.61 16.31 -14.62
C ASP A 182 2.77 16.99 -13.24
N TYR A 183 4.01 17.18 -12.80
CA TYR A 183 4.31 17.76 -11.48
C TYR A 183 3.98 19.25 -11.44
N GLN A 184 3.05 19.66 -10.58
CA GLN A 184 2.66 21.07 -10.41
C GLN A 184 3.12 21.69 -9.08
N GLY A 185 3.82 20.92 -8.24
CA GLY A 185 4.31 21.36 -6.94
C GLY A 185 3.85 20.44 -5.81
N ILE A 186 3.86 20.95 -4.58
CA ILE A 186 3.24 20.25 -3.45
C ILE A 186 1.73 20.44 -3.60
N LEU A 187 0.99 19.34 -3.61
CA LEU A 187 -0.46 19.29 -3.79
C LEU A 187 -1.22 20.08 -2.72
N VAL A 188 -1.50 21.35 -2.97
CA VAL A 188 -2.29 22.21 -2.08
C VAL A 188 -3.37 23.02 -2.80
N ASP A 189 -3.39 23.01 -4.14
CA ASP A 189 -4.33 23.83 -4.92
C ASP A 189 -5.63 23.05 -5.25
N LEU A 190 -6.76 23.76 -5.21
CA LEU A 190 -8.07 23.23 -5.59
C LEU A 190 -8.13 22.97 -7.10
N GLU A 191 -7.46 23.78 -7.92
CA GLU A 191 -7.40 23.58 -9.38
C GLU A 191 -6.70 22.26 -9.75
N GLU A 192 -5.72 21.84 -8.94
CA GLU A 192 -4.99 20.59 -9.17
C GLU A 192 -5.90 19.36 -8.98
N ARG A 193 -6.95 19.45 -8.13
CA ARG A 193 -7.89 18.34 -7.88
C ARG A 193 -8.64 17.91 -9.14
N GLU A 194 -9.14 18.87 -9.91
CA GLU A 194 -9.89 18.58 -11.15
C GLU A 194 -8.96 17.96 -12.21
N SER A 195 -7.75 18.50 -12.33
CA SER A 195 -6.75 17.98 -13.27
C SER A 195 -6.30 16.55 -12.92
N LEU A 196 -6.11 16.24 -11.63
CA LEU A 196 -5.78 14.89 -11.15
C LEU A 196 -6.85 13.87 -11.53
N VAL A 197 -8.12 14.19 -11.27
CA VAL A 197 -9.24 13.29 -11.60
C VAL A 197 -9.35 13.10 -13.11
N LYS A 198 -9.19 14.19 -13.87
CA LYS A 198 -9.21 14.15 -15.34
C LYS A 198 -8.10 13.28 -15.90
N ASP A 199 -6.87 13.44 -15.43
CA ASP A 199 -5.71 12.70 -15.91
C ASP A 199 -5.77 11.23 -15.51
N MET A 200 -6.26 10.92 -14.29
CA MET A 200 -6.49 9.54 -13.87
C MET A 200 -7.56 8.88 -14.75
N GLY A 201 -8.61 9.61 -15.12
CA GLY A 201 -9.68 9.12 -15.98
C GLY A 201 -10.29 7.82 -15.43
N SER A 202 -10.34 6.77 -16.26
CA SER A 202 -10.81 5.44 -15.87
C SER A 202 -9.70 4.50 -15.40
N HIS A 203 -8.45 4.97 -15.29
CA HIS A 203 -7.32 4.13 -14.88
C HIS A 203 -7.34 3.88 -13.37
N ASN A 204 -6.77 2.76 -12.95
CA ASN A 204 -6.57 2.44 -11.54
C ASN A 204 -5.16 2.77 -11.05
N VAL A 205 -4.24 3.05 -11.96
CA VAL A 205 -2.86 3.40 -11.64
C VAL A 205 -2.50 4.69 -12.36
N MET A 206 -1.95 5.65 -11.62
CA MET A 206 -1.45 6.91 -12.15
C MET A 206 -0.04 7.18 -11.62
N ILE A 207 0.90 7.43 -12.52
CA ILE A 207 2.23 7.89 -12.16
C ILE A 207 2.23 9.42 -12.09
N LEU A 208 2.63 9.94 -10.93
CA LEU A 208 2.86 11.37 -10.72
C LEU A 208 4.30 11.67 -11.12
N ARG A 209 4.49 12.42 -12.21
CA ARG A 209 5.82 12.77 -12.72
C ARG A 209 6.67 13.38 -11.60
N ASN A 210 7.92 12.94 -11.51
CA ASN A 210 8.91 13.43 -10.54
C ASN A 210 8.53 13.27 -9.05
N HIS A 211 7.49 12.51 -8.71
CA HIS A 211 6.97 12.44 -7.34
C HIS A 211 6.77 11.00 -6.86
N GLY A 212 5.82 10.27 -7.42
CA GLY A 212 5.41 8.97 -6.92
C GLY A 212 4.25 8.41 -7.74
N PHE A 213 3.26 7.81 -7.08
CA PHE A 213 2.10 7.25 -7.77
C PHE A 213 0.82 7.33 -6.95
N ILE A 214 -0.31 7.18 -7.63
CA ILE A 214 -1.62 6.91 -7.06
C ILE A 214 -2.08 5.56 -7.58
N VAL A 215 -2.51 4.68 -6.68
CA VAL A 215 -3.18 3.43 -7.03
C VAL A 215 -4.55 3.41 -6.36
N GLY A 216 -5.58 3.20 -7.17
CA GLY A 216 -6.95 3.01 -6.74
C GLY A 216 -7.39 1.55 -6.88
N GLY A 217 -8.18 1.07 -5.93
CA GLY A 217 -8.83 -0.24 -6.00
C GLY A 217 -10.25 -0.20 -5.48
N ARG A 218 -11.09 -1.10 -5.99
CA ARG A 218 -12.47 -1.30 -5.48
C ARG A 218 -12.46 -1.94 -4.10
N THR A 219 -11.32 -2.50 -3.69
CA THR A 219 -11.07 -3.01 -2.34
C THR A 219 -9.61 -2.73 -1.96
N ILE A 220 -9.28 -2.86 -0.66
CA ILE A 220 -7.90 -2.71 -0.16
C ILE A 220 -6.98 -3.76 -0.79
N GLU A 221 -7.47 -4.99 -0.95
CA GLU A 221 -6.74 -6.12 -1.53
C GLU A 221 -6.35 -5.84 -2.98
N GLU A 222 -7.28 -5.27 -3.78
CA GLU A 222 -7.01 -4.88 -5.17
C GLU A 222 -6.00 -3.72 -5.25
N ALA A 223 -6.16 -2.68 -4.42
CA ALA A 223 -5.24 -1.55 -4.42
C ALA A 223 -3.81 -1.98 -4.02
N PHE A 224 -3.68 -2.86 -3.02
CA PHE A 224 -2.41 -3.43 -2.62
C PHE A 224 -1.78 -4.28 -3.73
N HIS A 225 -2.55 -5.16 -4.36
CA HIS A 225 -2.09 -6.00 -5.47
C HIS A 225 -1.53 -5.16 -6.63
N LEU A 226 -2.25 -4.13 -7.05
CA LEU A 226 -1.79 -3.20 -8.09
C LEU A 226 -0.54 -2.42 -7.67
N THR A 227 -0.45 -2.01 -6.41
CA THR A 227 0.73 -1.33 -5.84
C THR A 227 1.95 -2.23 -5.85
N TYR A 228 1.81 -3.49 -5.42
CA TYR A 228 2.88 -4.48 -5.38
C TYR A 228 3.44 -4.72 -6.79
N HIS A 229 2.57 -4.95 -7.77
CA HIS A 229 2.97 -5.15 -9.16
C HIS A 229 3.55 -3.89 -9.82
N LEU A 230 3.04 -2.70 -9.51
CA LEU A 230 3.61 -1.43 -10.00
C LEU A 230 5.06 -1.26 -9.55
N ILE A 231 5.33 -1.45 -8.25
CA ILE A 231 6.68 -1.28 -7.70
C ILE A 231 7.63 -2.28 -8.33
N LEU A 232 7.24 -3.57 -8.42
CA LEU A 232 8.04 -4.60 -9.09
C LEU A 232 8.26 -4.33 -10.57
N ALA A 233 7.27 -3.80 -11.28
CA ALA A 233 7.38 -3.44 -12.69
C ALA A 233 8.41 -2.32 -12.89
N CYS A 234 8.33 -1.25 -12.09
CA CYS A 234 9.30 -0.16 -12.12
C CYS A 234 10.72 -0.65 -11.80
N GLU A 235 10.84 -1.48 -10.77
CA GLU A 235 12.09 -2.12 -10.37
C GLU A 235 12.71 -2.99 -11.49
N THR A 236 11.88 -3.74 -12.21
CA THR A 236 12.30 -4.57 -13.34
C THR A 236 12.76 -3.70 -14.50
N GLN A 237 12.01 -2.65 -14.83
CA GLN A 237 12.38 -1.72 -15.90
C GLN A 237 13.70 -1.00 -15.60
N ILE A 238 13.92 -0.55 -14.37
CA ILE A 238 15.21 0.06 -13.98
C ILE A 238 16.37 -0.92 -14.22
N ARG A 239 16.20 -2.19 -13.85
CA ARG A 239 17.24 -3.21 -14.09
C ARG A 239 17.43 -3.48 -15.58
N ALA A 240 16.36 -3.54 -16.37
CA ALA A 240 16.44 -3.73 -17.82
C ALA A 240 17.18 -2.57 -18.51
N MET A 241 16.87 -1.32 -18.14
CA MET A 241 17.51 -0.11 -18.67
C MET A 241 18.99 0.04 -18.27
N ARG A 242 19.48 -0.75 -17.30
CA ARG A 242 20.91 -0.85 -16.98
C ARG A 242 21.64 -1.87 -17.85
N CYS A 243 20.92 -2.83 -18.41
CA CYS A 243 21.48 -3.86 -19.29
C CYS A 243 21.45 -3.45 -20.77
N SER A 244 20.52 -2.58 -21.16
CA SER A 244 20.36 -2.14 -22.55
C SER A 244 19.75 -0.74 -22.65
N SER A 245 19.87 -0.08 -23.81
CA SER A 245 19.11 1.14 -24.09
C SER A 245 17.63 0.80 -24.28
N ILE A 246 16.74 1.79 -24.08
CA ILE A 246 15.29 1.61 -24.23
C ILE A 246 14.92 1.09 -25.63
N ASP A 247 15.61 1.58 -26.66
CA ASP A 247 15.34 1.24 -28.06
C ASP A 247 15.67 -0.22 -28.42
N GLU A 248 16.48 -0.89 -27.60
CA GLU A 248 16.91 -2.29 -27.79
C GLU A 248 16.10 -3.26 -26.92
N LEU A 249 15.10 -2.77 -26.17
CA LEU A 249 14.24 -3.61 -25.34
C LEU A 249 13.20 -4.34 -26.19
N ILE A 250 13.05 -5.64 -25.97
CA ILE A 250 12.01 -6.44 -26.62
C ILE A 250 10.70 -6.26 -25.86
N LEU A 251 9.74 -5.59 -26.49
CA LEU A 251 8.39 -5.45 -25.96
C LEU A 251 7.48 -6.56 -26.51
N PRO A 252 6.60 -7.16 -25.69
CA PRO A 252 5.61 -8.11 -26.17
C PRO A 252 4.60 -7.46 -27.12
N THR A 253 3.98 -8.30 -27.95
CA THR A 253 2.91 -7.83 -28.85
C THR A 253 1.71 -7.28 -28.06
N GLU A 254 1.00 -6.30 -28.62
CA GLU A 254 -0.26 -5.77 -28.05
C GLU A 254 -1.28 -6.86 -27.70
N ALA A 255 -1.37 -7.92 -28.51
CA ALA A 255 -2.26 -9.04 -28.25
C ALA A 255 -1.88 -9.82 -26.97
N ALA A 256 -0.59 -9.95 -26.67
CA ALA A 256 -0.09 -10.58 -25.46
C ALA A 256 -0.35 -9.69 -24.24
N ILE A 257 -0.04 -8.39 -24.34
CA ILE A 257 -0.29 -7.39 -23.29
C ILE A 257 -1.77 -7.40 -22.90
N ARG A 258 -2.67 -7.27 -23.88
CA ARG A 258 -4.12 -7.27 -23.65
C ARG A 258 -4.61 -8.56 -23.02
N ARG A 259 -4.13 -9.72 -23.49
CA ARG A 259 -4.53 -11.02 -22.93
C ARG A 259 -4.10 -11.18 -21.47
N THR A 260 -2.89 -10.74 -21.13
CA THR A 260 -2.39 -10.78 -19.75
C THR A 260 -3.27 -9.92 -18.85
N PHE A 261 -3.54 -8.68 -19.25
CA PHE A 261 -4.43 -7.78 -18.50
C PHE A 261 -5.84 -8.36 -18.33
N GLU A 262 -6.48 -8.81 -19.41
CA GLU A 262 -7.82 -9.43 -19.37
C GLU A 262 -7.88 -10.68 -18.47
N THR A 263 -6.78 -11.42 -18.38
CA THR A 263 -6.68 -12.60 -17.51
C THR A 263 -6.53 -12.18 -16.05
N ALA A 264 -5.67 -11.20 -15.76
CA ALA A 264 -5.46 -10.68 -14.42
C ALA A 264 -6.74 -10.06 -13.82
N THR A 265 -7.52 -9.32 -14.62
CA THR A 265 -8.76 -8.67 -14.17
C THR A 265 -9.89 -9.63 -13.85
N ARG A 266 -9.79 -10.92 -14.24
CA ARG A 266 -10.80 -11.95 -13.92
C ARG A 266 -10.65 -12.53 -12.51
N GLY A 267 -9.57 -12.19 -11.80
CA GLY A 267 -9.28 -12.75 -10.47
C GLY A 267 -8.86 -14.23 -10.50
N GLY A 268 -8.73 -14.85 -9.32
CA GLY A 268 -8.50 -16.29 -9.19
C GLY A 268 -7.04 -16.77 -9.15
N GLY A 269 -6.04 -15.91 -9.37
CA GLY A 269 -4.62 -16.26 -9.17
C GLY A 269 -4.13 -17.49 -9.95
N GLY A 270 -4.79 -17.86 -11.05
CA GLY A 270 -4.44 -19.03 -11.86
C GLY A 270 -4.69 -20.40 -11.22
N VAL A 271 -5.46 -20.49 -10.12
CA VAL A 271 -5.74 -21.79 -9.48
C VAL A 271 -6.48 -22.75 -10.42
N ASN A 272 -6.12 -24.03 -10.35
CA ASN A 272 -6.73 -25.09 -11.15
C ASN A 272 -8.25 -25.09 -10.97
N ARG A 273 -8.95 -25.12 -12.09
CA ARG A 273 -10.41 -25.17 -12.12
C ARG A 273 -10.85 -26.64 -12.16
N VAL A 274 -11.66 -27.08 -11.20
CA VAL A 274 -12.33 -28.38 -11.29
C VAL A 274 -13.57 -28.19 -12.15
N ASN A 275 -13.69 -28.91 -13.28
CA ASN A 275 -14.79 -28.77 -14.24
C ASN A 275 -15.01 -27.33 -14.74
N GLY A 276 -13.95 -26.53 -14.86
CA GLY A 276 -14.04 -25.12 -15.29
C GLY A 276 -14.54 -24.15 -14.21
N VAL A 277 -14.79 -24.63 -12.98
CA VAL A 277 -15.18 -23.82 -11.82
C VAL A 277 -13.95 -23.59 -10.92
N VAL A 278 -13.71 -22.32 -10.56
CA VAL A 278 -12.72 -21.93 -9.55
C VAL A 278 -13.31 -22.24 -8.18
N ASP A 279 -12.60 -23.03 -7.38
CA ASP A 279 -13.10 -23.57 -6.08
C ASP A 279 -13.52 -22.46 -5.09
N ASN A 280 -12.98 -21.23 -5.22
CA ASN A 280 -13.20 -20.17 -4.23
C ASN A 280 -13.57 -18.76 -4.77
N LYS A 281 -13.85 -18.61 -6.08
CA LYS A 281 -14.22 -17.32 -6.75
C LYS A 281 -13.47 -16.09 -6.18
N TRP A 282 -12.14 -16.13 -6.14
CA TRP A 282 -11.33 -15.04 -5.59
C TRP A 282 -11.50 -13.73 -6.37
N ARG A 283 -11.65 -12.60 -5.65
CA ARG A 283 -11.53 -11.26 -6.24
C ARG A 283 -10.07 -10.97 -6.61
N VAL A 284 -9.87 -9.91 -7.40
CA VAL A 284 -8.52 -9.42 -7.73
C VAL A 284 -7.76 -9.09 -6.44
N GLY A 285 -6.52 -9.57 -6.31
CA GLY A 285 -5.68 -9.38 -5.12
C GLY A 285 -6.04 -10.20 -3.88
N GLU A 286 -7.27 -10.75 -3.79
CA GLU A 286 -7.76 -11.36 -2.54
C GLU A 286 -6.96 -12.61 -2.11
N LEU A 287 -6.57 -13.46 -3.06
CA LEU A 287 -5.80 -14.67 -2.78
C LEU A 287 -4.42 -14.33 -2.18
N GLU A 288 -3.75 -13.33 -2.76
CA GLU A 288 -2.46 -12.83 -2.30
C GLU A 288 -2.59 -12.14 -0.94
N TRP A 289 -3.63 -11.32 -0.76
CA TRP A 289 -3.93 -10.66 0.51
C TRP A 289 -4.09 -11.67 1.66
N GLN A 290 -4.82 -12.76 1.45
CA GLN A 290 -4.96 -13.83 2.45
C GLN A 290 -3.61 -14.39 2.88
N ALA A 291 -2.65 -14.54 1.95
CA ALA A 291 -1.30 -14.99 2.28
C ALA A 291 -0.56 -13.98 3.16
N TRP A 292 -0.65 -12.70 2.82
CA TRP A 292 -0.02 -11.64 3.61
C TRP A 292 -0.62 -11.48 4.99
N MET A 293 -1.93 -11.67 5.16
CA MET A 293 -2.55 -11.67 6.49
C MET A 293 -2.00 -12.79 7.36
N ARG A 294 -1.76 -13.99 6.81
CA ARG A 294 -1.14 -15.10 7.57
C ARG A 294 0.28 -14.75 8.00
N ILE A 295 1.06 -14.12 7.13
CA ILE A 295 2.41 -13.64 7.50
C ILE A 295 2.36 -12.66 8.67
N LEU A 296 1.45 -11.66 8.63
CA LEU A 296 1.31 -10.71 9.73
C LEU A 296 0.85 -11.38 11.04
N ASP A 297 -0.06 -12.35 10.96
CA ASP A 297 -0.52 -13.10 12.13
C ASP A 297 0.56 -14.01 12.71
N ASP A 298 1.34 -14.68 11.86
CA ASP A 298 2.50 -15.51 12.26
C ASP A 298 3.59 -14.64 12.92
N MET A 299 3.70 -13.36 12.55
CA MET A 299 4.53 -12.36 13.22
C MET A 299 3.95 -11.88 14.57
N GLY A 300 2.78 -12.38 14.98
CA GLY A 300 2.11 -12.02 16.23
C GLY A 300 1.34 -10.70 16.17
N LEU A 301 1.12 -10.13 14.98
CA LEU A 301 0.48 -8.82 14.83
C LEU A 301 -1.05 -8.86 14.89
N GLN A 302 -1.69 -10.04 14.99
CA GLN A 302 -3.12 -10.18 15.27
C GLN A 302 -3.99 -9.24 14.42
N THR A 303 -4.02 -9.50 13.11
CA THR A 303 -4.76 -8.74 12.09
C THR A 303 -6.25 -8.63 12.36
N GLY A 304 -6.82 -9.58 13.10
CA GLY A 304 -8.27 -9.76 13.23
C GLY A 304 -8.92 -10.20 11.92
N TRP A 305 -8.13 -10.70 10.97
CA TRP A 305 -8.60 -11.17 9.68
C TRP A 305 -9.23 -12.57 9.80
N GLU A 306 -10.40 -12.74 9.20
CA GLU A 306 -11.04 -14.04 9.07
C GLU A 306 -10.43 -14.79 7.87
N HIS A 307 -9.45 -15.64 8.16
CA HIS A 307 -8.82 -16.51 7.16
C HIS A 307 -9.84 -17.48 6.58
N ARG A 308 -9.89 -17.58 5.25
CA ARG A 308 -10.64 -18.67 4.61
C ARG A 308 -9.93 -20.00 4.86
N PRO A 309 -10.64 -21.12 5.07
CA PRO A 309 -10.02 -22.44 5.18
C PRO A 309 -9.21 -22.75 3.91
N ILE A 310 -7.98 -23.23 4.09
CA ILE A 310 -7.07 -23.60 2.99
C ILE A 310 -6.90 -25.13 2.92
N GLU A 311 -7.14 -25.82 4.04
CA GLU A 311 -7.12 -27.28 4.11
C GLU A 311 -8.50 -27.83 3.77
N ASN A 312 -8.55 -28.86 2.94
CA ASN A 312 -9.76 -29.65 2.75
C ASN A 312 -9.94 -30.51 4.00
N ASP A 313 -11.09 -30.43 4.66
CA ASP A 313 -11.51 -31.32 5.76
C ASP A 313 -11.62 -32.82 5.36
N ARG A 314 -11.09 -33.22 4.20
CA ARG A 314 -11.19 -34.57 3.62
C ARG A 314 -10.09 -35.54 4.04
N VAL A 315 -9.28 -35.24 5.07
CA VAL A 315 -8.22 -36.16 5.55
C VAL A 315 -8.67 -37.05 6.72
N HIS A 316 -9.93 -36.95 7.17
CA HIS A 316 -10.46 -37.78 8.25
C HIS A 316 -11.79 -38.45 7.89
N THR A 317 -11.78 -39.38 6.92
CA THR A 317 -12.78 -40.45 6.80
C THR A 317 -12.12 -41.73 6.31
#